data_AF-A0A1G8D309-F1
#
_entry.id   AF-A0A1G8D309-F1
#
_cell.length_a   1.000
_cell.length_b   1.000
_cell.length_c   1.000
_cell.angle_alpha   90.00
_cell.angle_beta   90.00
_cell.angle_gamma   90.00
#
_symmetry.space_group_name_H-M   'P 1'
#
loop_
_entity.id
_entity.type
_entity.pdbx_description
1 polymer ?
#
loop_
_entity_poly.entity_id
_entity_poly.type
_entity_poly.pdbx_seq_one_letter_code
_entity_poly.pdbx_strand_id
1 'polypeptide(L)'
;MSLIVVRKEQSKIYIVSDTKLTAPTGHVFNKGQQVSAGETVIKTTIINALSCVSFAGNIEFAEIALKSLSPGNSVKAVTDNLLANHLLSDQATEYIYAVVEDGRPYIFEIKNGLCKEVESSWIGSQPAFSRFQGYMLGEKKKYPKQNFLSVTNADAGDLLLRLTEAMDGVIEDEDLPEVAGFKIKVYFDGKQFVYEGYLDTYFPAQQMQFHLTPGAMVPITHANAAQGGYTINFFNSRDNYNYVGLHVKQGNFGIVFERKNHGLLYPHLLENTDELDFLDAVKEKYKIWPSGTTQSATEKFGNLGKQYFDQKNYSAAIDTYSQGLKHLFSGEKATFYFNIAICQIHLNNIPSAIENFSEAVKLDPNRQREATKIMQSVFSSRK
;
A
#
# COMPACT_ATOMS: atom_id res chain seq x y z
N MET A 1 15.83 4.95 15.28
CA MET A 1 14.77 4.97 16.31
C MET A 1 13.42 5.10 15.64
N SER A 2 12.39 4.53 16.27
CA SER A 2 10.95 4.49 15.98
C SER A 2 10.13 5.72 16.34
N LEU A 3 8.92 5.89 15.85
CA LEU A 3 7.77 6.24 16.68
C LEU A 3 6.62 5.24 16.41
N ILE A 4 6.14 4.62 17.48
CA ILE A 4 4.91 3.83 17.45
C ILE A 4 3.98 4.36 18.53
N VAL A 5 2.71 4.55 18.17
CA VAL A 5 1.66 4.98 19.09
C VAL A 5 0.51 3.98 19.01
N VAL A 6 0.03 3.54 20.18
CA VAL A 6 -1.13 2.67 20.31
C VAL A 6 -2.19 3.32 21.19
N ARG A 7 -3.45 3.13 20.81
CA ARG A 7 -4.58 3.57 21.62
C ARG A 7 -5.73 2.59 21.56
N LYS A 8 -6.30 2.29 22.72
CA LYS A 8 -7.55 1.57 22.87
C LYS A 8 -8.71 2.57 22.91
N GLU A 9 -9.79 2.25 22.22
CA GLU A 9 -11.06 2.97 22.31
C GLU A 9 -12.19 1.96 22.24
N GLN A 10 -12.93 1.82 23.35
CA GLN A 10 -13.98 0.81 23.49
C GLN A 10 -13.47 -0.61 23.20
N SER A 11 -14.00 -1.27 22.17
CA SER A 11 -13.60 -2.62 21.73
C SER A 11 -12.54 -2.63 20.63
N LYS A 12 -12.02 -1.46 20.23
CA LYS A 12 -11.04 -1.32 19.14
C LYS A 12 -9.66 -0.95 19.68
N ILE A 13 -8.64 -1.41 18.97
CA ILE A 13 -7.24 -1.02 19.17
C ILE A 13 -6.74 -0.42 17.87
N TYR A 14 -6.04 0.71 17.96
CA TYR A 14 -5.43 1.41 16.84
C TYR A 14 -3.94 1.58 17.08
N ILE A 15 -3.13 1.26 16.08
CA ILE A 15 -1.67 1.39 16.10
C ILE A 15 -1.26 2.17 14.85
N VAL A 16 -0.48 3.22 15.05
CA VAL A 16 0.21 3.94 13.96
C VAL A 16 1.70 3.93 14.21
N SER A 17 2.48 3.67 13.16
CA SER A 17 3.94 3.65 13.23
C SER A 17 4.58 4.13 11.94
N ASP A 18 5.86 4.50 12.00
CA ASP A 18 6.68 4.79 10.84
C ASP A 18 7.53 3.59 10.39
N THR A 19 7.97 3.60 9.15
CA THR A 19 8.84 2.56 8.59
C THR A 19 10.33 2.90 8.64
N LYS A 20 10.77 4.01 9.26
CA LYS A 20 12.14 4.53 9.12
C LYS A 20 13.18 3.43 9.07
N LEU A 21 14.02 3.51 8.04
CA LEU A 21 15.17 2.66 7.77
C LEU A 21 16.07 2.60 9.02
N THR A 22 16.14 1.44 9.67
CA THR A 22 17.12 1.18 10.73
C THR A 22 18.08 0.13 10.16
N ALA A 23 19.23 0.57 9.63
CA ALA A 23 20.30 -0.36 9.30
C ALA A 23 20.81 -1.02 10.61
N PRO A 24 21.14 -2.33 10.61
CA PRO A 24 21.80 -3.01 11.74
C PRO A 24 23.12 -2.34 12.13
N THR A 25 23.73 -1.56 11.23
CA THR A 25 25.01 -0.86 11.41
C THR A 25 24.88 0.57 11.96
N GLY A 26 23.67 1.03 12.31
CA GLY A 26 23.48 2.37 12.91
C GLY A 26 23.60 3.55 11.93
N HIS A 27 23.73 3.29 10.62
CA HIS A 27 23.63 4.33 9.62
C HIS A 27 22.18 4.84 9.51
N VAL A 28 21.99 6.10 9.88
CA VAL A 28 20.75 6.85 9.64
C VAL A 28 20.75 7.28 8.18
N PHE A 29 19.86 6.71 7.38
CA PHE A 29 19.66 7.15 6.01
C PHE A 29 18.98 8.52 6.01
N ASN A 30 19.70 9.54 5.53
CA ASN A 30 19.17 10.88 5.28
C ASN A 30 18.54 10.96 3.88
N LYS A 31 17.55 11.85 3.71
CA LYS A 31 17.04 12.27 2.39
C LYS A 31 18.24 12.57 1.45
N GLY A 32 18.34 11.86 0.33
CA GLY A 32 19.37 12.10 -0.71
C GLY A 32 20.50 11.07 -0.84
N GLN A 33 20.50 9.97 -0.07
CA GLN A 33 21.43 8.85 -0.29
C GLN A 33 20.73 7.61 -0.86
N GLN A 34 21.40 6.94 -1.81
CA GLN A 34 20.92 5.72 -2.45
C GLN A 34 20.95 4.57 -1.44
N VAL A 35 19.78 4.06 -1.07
CA VAL A 35 19.62 2.97 -0.11
C VAL A 35 19.83 1.65 -0.84
N SER A 36 20.68 0.76 -0.32
CA SER A 36 20.62 -0.65 -0.72
C SER A 36 19.32 -1.24 -0.18
N ALA A 37 18.40 -1.61 -1.07
CA ALA A 37 17.20 -2.34 -0.70
C ALA A 37 17.59 -3.60 0.10
N GLY A 38 17.30 -3.66 1.41
CA GLY A 38 17.70 -4.83 2.20
C GLY A 38 17.51 -4.79 3.72
N GLU A 39 17.33 -3.64 4.36
CA GLU A 39 17.41 -3.56 5.85
C GLU A 39 16.21 -2.87 6.51
N THR A 40 15.02 -2.97 5.92
CA THR A 40 13.86 -2.18 6.34
C THR A 40 12.73 -3.10 6.79
N VAL A 41 12.52 -3.20 8.09
CA VAL A 41 11.45 -4.05 8.64
C VAL A 41 10.23 -3.22 9.00
N ILE A 42 9.04 -3.81 8.82
CA ILE A 42 7.82 -3.26 9.40
C ILE A 42 7.89 -3.50 10.91
N LYS A 43 7.78 -2.40 11.68
CA LYS A 43 7.95 -2.45 13.15
C LYS A 43 6.71 -2.87 13.92
N THR A 44 5.58 -3.03 13.23
CA THR A 44 4.30 -3.50 13.76
C THR A 44 3.94 -4.78 13.02
N THR A 45 4.02 -5.93 13.70
CA THR A 45 3.78 -7.27 13.14
C THR A 45 2.47 -7.82 13.69
N ILE A 46 1.52 -8.13 12.82
CA ILE A 46 0.34 -8.92 13.21
C ILE A 46 0.78 -10.37 13.36
N ILE A 47 0.60 -10.94 14.56
CA ILE A 47 1.04 -12.30 14.88
C ILE A 47 0.00 -13.31 14.43
N ASN A 48 -1.27 -13.00 14.71
CA ASN A 48 -2.46 -13.74 14.30
C ASN A 48 -3.68 -12.79 14.35
N ALA A 49 -4.88 -13.32 14.09
CA ALA A 49 -6.11 -12.54 14.09
C ALA A 49 -6.30 -11.69 15.36
N LEU A 50 -5.92 -12.20 16.52
CA LEU A 50 -6.22 -11.59 17.81
C LEU A 50 -5.00 -10.96 18.48
N SER A 51 -3.83 -10.91 17.84
CA SER A 51 -2.67 -10.29 18.47
C SER A 51 -1.67 -9.65 17.49
N CYS A 52 -1.06 -8.57 17.96
CA CYS A 52 -0.11 -7.75 17.24
C CYS A 52 0.99 -7.27 18.18
N VAL A 53 2.24 -7.29 17.72
CA VAL A 53 3.40 -6.81 18.46
C VAL A 53 4.05 -5.68 17.66
N SER A 54 4.33 -4.57 18.34
CA SER A 54 5.18 -3.50 17.81
C SER A 54 6.46 -3.37 18.64
N PHE A 55 7.53 -2.90 18.01
CA PHE A 55 8.79 -2.64 18.71
C PHE A 55 9.46 -1.34 18.25
N ALA A 56 10.28 -0.76 19.13
CA ALA A 56 11.18 0.33 18.81
C ALA A 56 12.54 0.05 19.45
N GLY A 57 13.62 0.11 18.67
CA GLY A 57 14.96 -0.19 19.16
C GLY A 57 15.70 -1.17 18.24
N ASN A 58 16.41 -2.12 18.85
CA ASN A 58 17.26 -3.06 18.13
C ASN A 58 16.43 -4.19 17.47
N ILE A 59 16.61 -4.35 16.15
CA ILE A 59 15.93 -5.33 15.29
C ILE A 59 16.22 -6.76 15.72
N GLU A 60 17.44 -7.08 16.16
CA GLU A 60 17.85 -8.45 16.50
C GLU A 60 17.03 -9.01 17.66
N PHE A 61 16.87 -8.23 18.72
CA PHE A 61 16.05 -8.63 19.87
C PHE A 61 14.56 -8.70 19.52
N ALA A 62 14.07 -7.84 18.62
CA ALA A 62 12.70 -7.95 18.14
C ALA A 62 12.48 -9.21 17.28
N GLU A 63 13.44 -9.54 16.42
CA GLU A 63 13.43 -10.74 15.60
C GLU A 63 13.42 -12.02 16.47
N ILE A 64 14.29 -12.09 17.47
CA ILE A 64 14.34 -13.20 18.44
C ILE A 64 13.03 -13.32 19.20
N ALA A 65 12.54 -12.19 19.72
CA ALA A 65 11.31 -12.14 20.51
C ALA A 65 10.08 -12.61 19.70
N LEU A 66 9.99 -12.28 18.41
CA LEU A 66 8.89 -12.70 17.57
C LEU A 66 9.00 -14.17 17.13
N LYS A 67 10.21 -14.64 16.81
CA LYS A 67 10.46 -16.03 16.42
C LYS A 67 10.14 -17.03 17.52
N SER A 68 10.25 -16.64 18.78
CA SER A 68 9.88 -17.51 19.91
C SER A 68 8.38 -17.60 20.14
N LEU A 69 7.56 -16.77 19.49
CA LEU A 69 6.10 -16.81 19.64
C LEU A 69 5.48 -17.94 18.81
N SER A 70 4.55 -18.64 19.45
CA SER A 70 3.73 -19.71 18.87
C SER A 70 2.24 -19.35 18.97
N PRO A 71 1.39 -19.82 18.04
CA PRO A 71 -0.05 -19.48 18.01
C PRO A 71 -0.86 -19.80 19.29
N GLY A 72 -0.32 -20.61 20.20
CA GLY A 72 -0.96 -20.96 21.47
C GLY A 72 -0.33 -20.35 22.73
N ASN A 73 0.60 -19.40 22.61
CA ASN A 73 1.14 -18.75 23.80
C ASN A 73 0.05 -17.96 24.53
N SER A 74 0.00 -18.13 25.86
CA SER A 74 -0.83 -17.28 26.71
C SER A 74 -0.32 -15.84 26.67
N VAL A 75 -1.19 -14.88 26.97
CA VAL A 75 -0.82 -13.45 27.09
C VAL A 75 0.39 -13.28 27.98
N LYS A 76 0.42 -13.96 29.15
CA LYS A 76 1.55 -13.93 30.07
C LYS A 76 2.84 -14.45 29.46
N ALA A 77 2.81 -15.57 28.74
CA ALA A 77 4.00 -16.12 28.10
C ALA A 77 4.57 -15.15 27.04
N VAL A 78 3.71 -14.48 26.27
CA VAL A 78 4.14 -13.45 25.31
C VAL A 78 4.77 -12.28 26.04
N THR A 79 4.10 -11.71 27.06
CA THR A 79 4.63 -10.56 27.79
C THR A 79 5.93 -10.86 28.53
N ASP A 80 6.07 -12.05 29.13
CA ASP A 80 7.29 -12.48 29.81
C ASP A 80 8.45 -12.61 28.81
N ASN A 81 8.20 -13.16 27.61
CA ASN A 81 9.18 -13.25 26.54
C ASN A 81 9.61 -11.87 25.99
N LEU A 82 8.66 -10.95 25.78
CA LEU A 82 8.97 -9.58 25.34
C LEU A 82 9.78 -8.83 26.41
N LEU A 83 9.41 -8.97 27.69
CA LEU A 83 10.15 -8.37 28.80
C LEU A 83 11.56 -8.94 28.92
N ALA A 84 11.73 -10.25 28.77
CA ALA A 84 13.06 -10.88 28.77
C ALA A 84 13.95 -10.29 27.66
N ASN A 85 13.43 -10.15 26.44
CA ASN A 85 14.19 -9.56 25.33
C ASN A 85 14.46 -8.06 25.53
N HIS A 86 13.53 -7.31 26.14
CA HIS A 86 13.76 -5.93 26.55
C HIS A 86 14.94 -5.84 27.52
N LEU A 87 14.96 -6.67 28.56
CA LEU A 87 16.05 -6.70 29.54
C LEU A 87 17.38 -7.16 28.93
N LEU A 88 17.37 -8.16 28.05
CA LEU A 88 18.57 -8.63 27.32
C LEU A 88 19.14 -7.58 26.37
N SER A 89 18.30 -6.67 25.88
CA SER A 89 18.72 -5.53 25.04
C SER A 89 19.27 -4.34 25.83
N ASP A 90 19.58 -4.51 27.12
CA ASP A 90 19.89 -3.41 28.05
C ASP A 90 18.79 -2.33 28.06
N GLN A 91 17.53 -2.77 27.94
CA GLN A 91 16.34 -1.91 27.83
C GLN A 91 16.28 -1.05 26.56
N ALA A 92 17.13 -1.29 25.56
CA ALA A 92 17.17 -0.52 24.32
C ALA A 92 16.04 -0.84 23.34
N THR A 93 15.43 -2.03 23.44
CA THR A 93 14.29 -2.44 22.61
C THR A 93 12.99 -2.45 23.42
N GLU A 94 12.12 -1.49 23.16
CA GLU A 94 10.80 -1.37 23.76
C GLU A 94 9.76 -2.12 22.92
N TYR A 95 8.69 -2.60 23.56
CA TYR A 95 7.61 -3.31 22.87
C TYR A 95 6.23 -2.81 23.30
N ILE A 96 5.29 -2.92 22.37
CA ILE A 96 3.86 -2.84 22.61
C ILE A 96 3.26 -4.17 22.16
N TYR A 97 2.52 -4.82 23.05
CA TYR A 97 1.73 -6.00 22.72
C TYR A 97 0.25 -5.68 22.81
N ALA A 98 -0.41 -5.69 21.66
CA ALA A 98 -1.85 -5.52 21.53
C ALA A 98 -2.50 -6.90 21.32
N VAL A 99 -3.48 -7.25 22.15
CA VAL A 99 -4.12 -8.56 22.11
C VAL A 99 -5.60 -8.47 22.46
N VAL A 100 -6.40 -9.35 21.87
CA VAL A 100 -7.80 -9.54 22.22
C VAL A 100 -7.96 -10.94 22.82
N GLU A 101 -8.30 -11.01 24.11
CA GLU A 101 -8.52 -12.26 24.84
C GLU A 101 -9.95 -12.26 25.37
N ASP A 102 -10.70 -13.35 25.12
CA ASP A 102 -12.13 -13.47 25.46
C ASP A 102 -12.99 -12.29 24.99
N GLY A 103 -12.69 -11.77 23.79
CA GLY A 103 -13.39 -10.64 23.17
C GLY A 103 -13.07 -9.28 23.79
N ARG A 104 -12.10 -9.20 24.70
CA ARG A 104 -11.68 -7.95 25.34
C ARG A 104 -10.29 -7.51 24.85
N PRO A 105 -10.14 -6.25 24.40
CA PRO A 105 -8.85 -5.71 23.99
C PRO A 105 -7.98 -5.30 25.19
N TYR A 106 -6.72 -5.72 25.14
CA TYR A 106 -5.66 -5.38 26.08
C TYR A 106 -4.45 -4.81 25.33
N ILE A 107 -3.76 -3.87 25.96
CA ILE A 107 -2.47 -3.35 25.51
C ILE A 107 -1.49 -3.50 26.66
N PHE A 108 -0.35 -4.12 26.38
CA PHE A 108 0.77 -4.21 27.29
C PHE A 108 1.93 -3.38 26.76
N GLU A 109 2.38 -2.42 27.56
CA GLU A 109 3.60 -1.66 27.35
C GLU A 109 4.78 -2.38 28.04
N ILE A 110 5.85 -2.61 27.29
CA ILE A 110 7.11 -3.16 27.80
C ILE A 110 8.21 -2.13 27.59
N LYS A 111 8.52 -1.40 28.65
CA LYS A 111 9.44 -0.26 28.68
C LYS A 111 9.98 -0.04 30.09
N ASN A 112 11.18 0.55 30.22
CA ASN A 112 11.82 0.84 31.50
C ASN A 112 11.93 -0.38 32.43
N GLY A 113 12.21 -1.56 31.87
CA GLY A 113 12.35 -2.82 32.61
C GLY A 113 11.04 -3.39 33.16
N LEU A 114 9.87 -2.87 32.75
CA LEU A 114 8.57 -3.26 33.28
C LEU A 114 7.61 -3.65 32.15
N CYS A 115 6.66 -4.54 32.47
CA CYS A 115 5.48 -4.82 31.65
C CYS A 115 4.24 -4.29 32.38
N LYS A 116 3.44 -3.44 31.72
CA LYS A 116 2.23 -2.83 32.31
C LYS A 116 1.07 -2.88 31.33
N GLU A 117 -0.11 -3.22 31.82
CA GLU A 117 -1.35 -3.04 31.07
C GLU A 117 -1.73 -1.56 31.05
N VAL A 118 -2.12 -1.06 29.89
CA VAL A 118 -2.41 0.36 29.64
C VAL A 118 -3.59 0.54 28.67
N GLU A 119 -4.20 1.73 28.69
CA GLU A 119 -5.23 2.14 27.71
C GLU A 119 -4.61 2.73 26.43
N SER A 120 -3.42 3.31 26.54
CA SER A 120 -2.67 3.91 25.45
C SER A 120 -1.19 3.95 25.79
N SER A 121 -0.33 3.87 24.79
CA SER A 121 1.13 3.91 24.97
C SER A 121 1.82 4.38 23.70
N TRP A 122 3.11 4.68 23.82
CA TRP A 122 4.01 4.94 22.73
C TRP A 122 5.41 4.43 23.07
N ILE A 123 6.17 4.06 22.03
CA ILE A 123 7.56 3.60 22.16
C ILE A 123 8.44 4.26 21.08
N GLY A 124 9.73 4.40 21.37
CA GLY A 124 10.71 5.03 20.49
C GLY A 124 11.03 6.50 20.83
N SER A 125 10.99 7.40 19.84
CA SER A 125 11.48 8.77 19.97
C SER A 125 10.55 9.65 20.81
N GLN A 126 11.06 10.12 21.95
CA GLN A 126 10.39 11.10 22.81
C GLN A 126 10.18 12.46 22.10
N PRO A 127 11.17 13.05 21.38
CA PRO A 127 10.93 14.25 20.57
C PRO A 127 9.80 14.07 19.55
N ALA A 128 9.78 12.93 18.85
CA ALA A 128 8.75 12.64 17.87
C ALA A 128 7.38 12.45 18.52
N PHE A 129 7.29 11.76 19.65
CA PHE A 129 6.03 11.65 20.39
C PHE A 129 5.52 13.01 20.89
N SER A 130 6.43 13.88 21.34
CA SER A 130 6.06 15.25 21.76
C SER A 130 5.49 16.04 20.58
N ARG A 131 6.08 15.90 19.39
CA ARG A 131 5.56 16.47 18.14
C ARG A 131 4.20 15.89 17.76
N PHE A 132 4.06 14.56 17.85
CA PHE A 132 2.81 13.84 17.62
C PHE A 132 1.67 14.37 18.50
N GLN A 133 1.91 14.56 19.79
CA GLN A 133 0.93 15.13 20.72
C GLN A 133 0.49 16.54 20.31
N GLY A 134 1.43 17.39 19.88
CA GLY A 134 1.11 18.73 19.38
C GLY A 134 0.16 18.73 18.18
N TYR A 135 0.28 17.76 17.27
CA TYR A 135 -0.69 17.56 16.18
C TYR A 135 -2.04 17.04 16.70
N MET A 136 -2.04 16.09 17.64
CA MET A 136 -3.27 15.52 18.23
C MET A 136 -4.12 16.55 18.98
N LEU A 137 -3.48 17.55 19.61
CA LEU A 137 -4.10 18.65 20.34
C LEU A 137 -4.47 19.85 19.46
N GLY A 138 -4.07 19.86 18.18
CA GLY A 138 -4.30 20.97 17.26
C GLY A 138 -3.41 22.20 17.51
N GLU A 139 -2.41 22.08 18.38
CA GLU A 139 -1.43 23.14 18.68
C GLU A 139 -0.50 23.40 17.49
N LYS A 140 -0.27 22.38 16.65
CA LYS A 140 0.43 22.52 15.38
C LYS A 140 -0.55 22.55 14.22
N LYS A 141 -0.49 23.64 13.44
CA LYS A 141 -1.22 23.73 12.17
C LYS A 141 -0.56 22.78 11.18
N LYS A 142 -1.37 21.88 10.62
CA LYS A 142 -0.98 20.99 9.51
C LYS A 142 -0.42 21.86 8.37
N TYR A 143 0.67 21.43 7.74
CA TYR A 143 0.83 21.79 6.34
C TYR A 143 -0.40 21.25 5.62
N PRO A 144 -1.12 22.05 4.82
CA PRO A 144 -2.23 21.53 4.07
C PRO A 144 -1.66 20.46 3.16
N LYS A 145 -1.89 19.19 3.50
CA LYS A 145 -1.69 18.10 2.57
C LYS A 145 -2.39 18.54 1.30
N GLN A 146 -1.65 18.78 0.22
CA GLN A 146 -2.24 18.81 -1.10
C GLN A 146 -2.52 17.36 -1.52
N ASN A 147 -3.17 16.59 -0.63
CA ASN A 147 -3.67 15.27 -0.91
C ASN A 147 -4.82 15.47 -1.88
N PHE A 148 -4.51 15.45 -3.17
CA PHE A 148 -5.49 15.48 -4.24
C PHE A 148 -6.47 14.30 -4.15
N LEU A 149 -6.02 13.19 -3.56
CA LEU A 149 -6.81 12.00 -3.30
C LEU A 149 -6.30 11.32 -2.02
N SER A 150 -7.19 11.09 -1.06
CA SER A 150 -6.94 10.21 0.09
C SER A 150 -8.11 9.25 0.19
N VAL A 151 -7.82 7.96 0.05
CA VAL A 151 -8.82 6.89 0.20
C VAL A 151 -8.56 6.21 1.53
N THR A 152 -9.37 6.54 2.52
CA THR A 152 -9.39 5.91 3.85
C THR A 152 -10.65 5.09 4.02
N ASN A 153 -10.57 3.98 4.74
CA ASN A 153 -11.74 3.13 4.94
C ASN A 153 -12.70 3.78 5.95
N ALA A 154 -14.00 3.85 5.65
CA ALA A 154 -14.98 4.51 6.53
C ALA A 154 -15.08 3.85 7.93
N ASP A 155 -14.73 2.56 8.02
CA ASP A 155 -14.79 1.75 9.24
C ASP A 155 -13.66 2.04 10.26
N ALA A 156 -12.62 2.78 9.83
CA ALA A 156 -11.44 3.11 10.62
C ALA A 156 -11.74 3.98 11.86
N GLY A 157 -12.87 4.68 11.90
CA GLY A 157 -13.25 5.56 13.00
C GLY A 157 -12.46 6.87 13.03
N ASP A 158 -13.06 7.91 13.62
CA ASP A 158 -12.47 9.26 13.73
C ASP A 158 -11.09 9.26 14.41
N LEU A 159 -10.89 8.37 15.38
CA LEU A 159 -9.64 8.26 16.10
C LEU A 159 -8.46 7.80 15.21
N LEU A 160 -8.64 6.77 14.38
CA LEU A 160 -7.55 6.29 13.51
C LEU A 160 -7.15 7.35 12.49
N LEU A 161 -8.11 8.12 11.99
CA LEU A 161 -7.83 9.25 11.10
C LEU A 161 -6.96 10.29 11.81
N ARG A 162 -7.35 10.73 13.01
CA ARG A 162 -6.57 11.71 13.80
C ARG A 162 -5.17 11.21 14.13
N LEU A 163 -5.03 9.95 14.54
CA LEU A 163 -3.73 9.31 14.80
C LEU A 163 -2.85 9.28 13.55
N THR A 164 -3.45 8.93 12.40
CA THR A 164 -2.77 8.86 11.11
C THR A 164 -2.28 10.24 10.68
N GLU A 165 -3.13 11.26 10.77
CA GLU A 165 -2.77 12.63 10.41
C GLU A 165 -1.67 13.21 11.31
N ALA A 166 -1.68 12.88 12.60
CA ALA A 166 -0.60 13.26 13.51
C ALA A 166 0.71 12.54 13.15
N MET A 167 0.66 11.26 12.79
CA MET A 167 1.84 10.51 12.33
C MET A 167 2.41 11.07 11.03
N ASP A 168 1.55 11.44 10.07
CA ASP A 168 1.98 12.10 8.83
C ASP A 168 2.75 13.39 9.13
N GLY A 169 2.22 14.23 10.01
CA GLY A 169 2.88 15.46 10.40
C GLY A 169 4.26 15.24 11.03
N VAL A 170 4.47 14.11 11.73
CA VAL A 170 5.76 13.73 12.31
C VAL A 170 6.71 13.18 11.25
N ILE A 171 6.24 12.32 10.35
CA ILE A 171 7.06 11.72 9.27
C ILE A 171 7.56 12.80 8.29
N GLU A 172 6.75 13.81 8.03
CA GLU A 172 7.08 14.92 7.12
C GLU A 172 7.94 16.01 7.78
N ASP A 173 8.16 15.92 9.09
CA ASP A 173 8.90 16.91 9.87
C ASP A 173 10.41 16.78 9.66
N GLU A 174 11.00 17.74 8.95
CA GLU A 174 12.44 17.70 8.64
C GLU A 174 13.32 17.87 9.88
N ASP A 175 12.77 18.39 10.99
CA ASP A 175 13.48 18.53 12.27
C ASP A 175 13.53 17.21 13.08
N LEU A 176 12.84 16.16 12.63
CA LEU A 176 12.75 14.86 13.32
C LEU A 176 13.33 13.75 12.45
N PRO A 177 14.64 13.75 12.19
CA PRO A 177 15.24 12.77 11.31
C PRO A 177 15.00 11.35 11.82
N GLU A 178 14.80 11.13 13.13
CA GLU A 178 14.52 9.84 13.73
C GLU A 178 13.17 9.21 13.40
N VAL A 179 12.25 9.89 12.71
CA VAL A 179 11.01 9.28 12.17
C VAL A 179 10.94 9.59 10.68
N ALA A 180 10.70 8.59 9.84
CA ALA A 180 10.75 8.75 8.39
C ALA A 180 10.09 7.58 7.64
N GLY A 181 10.10 7.65 6.32
CA GLY A 181 9.59 6.61 5.44
C GLY A 181 8.09 6.78 5.24
N PHE A 182 7.33 5.74 5.55
CA PHE A 182 5.90 5.65 5.30
C PHE A 182 5.20 5.27 6.59
N LYS A 183 3.92 5.60 6.71
CA LYS A 183 3.14 5.16 7.86
C LYS A 183 2.64 3.74 7.68
N ILE A 184 2.53 3.03 8.78
CA ILE A 184 1.85 1.75 8.93
C ILE A 184 0.63 2.01 9.82
N LYS A 185 -0.52 1.53 9.37
CA LYS A 185 -1.78 1.61 10.11
C LYS A 185 -2.25 0.21 10.41
N VAL A 186 -2.38 -0.12 11.69
CA VAL A 186 -2.96 -1.38 12.12
C VAL A 186 -4.11 -1.12 13.06
N TYR A 187 -5.23 -1.80 12.87
CA TYR A 187 -6.35 -1.71 13.78
C TYR A 187 -7.05 -3.06 13.95
N PHE A 188 -7.74 -3.24 15.07
CA PHE A 188 -8.63 -4.37 15.29
C PHE A 188 -10.03 -4.01 14.81
N ASP A 189 -10.56 -4.75 13.83
CA ASP A 189 -11.86 -4.47 13.20
C ASP A 189 -13.08 -5.03 13.96
N GLY A 190 -12.85 -5.62 15.15
CA GLY A 190 -13.83 -6.34 15.94
C GLY A 190 -13.74 -7.86 15.78
N LYS A 191 -13.02 -8.36 14.77
CA LYS A 191 -12.79 -9.79 14.54
C LYS A 191 -11.30 -10.11 14.44
N GLN A 192 -10.54 -9.26 13.76
CA GLN A 192 -9.11 -9.47 13.56
C GLN A 192 -8.33 -8.16 13.45
N PHE A 193 -7.03 -8.25 13.68
CA PHE A 193 -6.09 -7.18 13.33
C PHE A 193 -5.92 -7.10 11.81
N VAL A 194 -5.84 -5.87 11.30
CA VAL A 194 -5.78 -5.58 9.87
C VAL A 194 -4.69 -4.54 9.62
N TYR A 195 -3.85 -4.76 8.60
CA TYR A 195 -3.06 -3.68 8.00
C TYR A 195 -3.98 -2.87 7.09
N GLU A 196 -4.19 -1.59 7.42
CA GLU A 196 -5.04 -0.70 6.63
C GLU A 196 -4.25 -0.12 5.45
N GLY A 197 -4.75 -0.39 4.25
CA GLY A 197 -4.28 0.21 3.02
C GLY A 197 -4.56 1.71 2.97
N TYR A 198 -3.76 2.41 2.19
CA TYR A 198 -3.98 3.82 1.88
C TYR A 198 -3.33 4.18 0.56
N LEU A 199 -3.85 5.25 -0.01
CA LEU A 199 -3.25 5.92 -1.15
C LEU A 199 -2.95 7.36 -0.75
N ASP A 200 -1.68 7.75 -0.85
CA ASP A 200 -1.24 9.13 -0.61
C ASP A 200 -0.31 9.58 -1.72
N THR A 201 -0.35 10.88 -2.02
CA THR A 201 0.59 11.47 -2.97
C THR A 201 1.33 12.65 -2.34
N TYR A 202 2.64 12.60 -2.47
CA TYR A 202 3.58 13.57 -1.90
C TYR A 202 4.12 14.45 -3.02
N PHE A 203 4.02 15.76 -2.82
CA PHE A 203 4.54 16.77 -3.74
C PHE A 203 5.44 17.75 -2.98
N PRO A 204 6.68 17.97 -3.41
CA PRO A 204 7.44 19.11 -2.92
C PRO A 204 6.83 20.39 -3.46
N ALA A 205 7.02 21.49 -2.73
CA ALA A 205 6.65 22.81 -3.22
C ALA A 205 7.39 23.12 -4.53
N GLN A 206 6.65 23.38 -5.61
CA GLN A 206 7.21 23.71 -6.92
C GLN A 206 6.75 25.08 -7.38
N GLN A 207 7.69 25.90 -7.88
CA GLN A 207 7.37 27.06 -8.69
C GLN A 207 7.17 26.61 -10.14
N MET A 208 5.93 26.65 -10.62
CA MET A 208 5.63 26.38 -12.02
C MET A 208 5.69 27.68 -12.83
N GLN A 209 6.51 27.70 -13.89
CA GLN A 209 6.51 28.78 -14.87
C GLN A 209 5.74 28.37 -16.12
N PHE A 210 4.61 29.01 -16.36
CA PHE A 210 3.76 28.73 -17.52
C PHE A 210 4.04 29.73 -18.63
N HIS A 211 4.34 29.23 -19.82
CA HIS A 211 4.25 30.01 -21.07
C HIS A 211 2.87 29.76 -21.66
N LEU A 212 1.89 30.58 -21.26
CA LEU A 212 0.50 30.41 -21.68
C LEU A 212 0.33 30.87 -23.12
N THR A 213 0.12 29.91 -24.02
CA THR A 213 -0.31 30.18 -25.40
C THR A 213 -1.83 30.11 -25.47
N PRO A 214 -2.54 31.07 -26.09
CA PRO A 214 -4.00 31.02 -26.19
C PRO A 214 -4.49 29.68 -26.76
N GLY A 215 -5.39 29.01 -26.04
CA GLY A 215 -5.95 27.71 -26.43
C GLY A 215 -5.09 26.48 -26.08
N ALA A 216 -3.87 26.65 -25.56
CA ALA A 216 -3.05 25.52 -25.11
C ALA A 216 -3.51 25.03 -23.74
N MET A 217 -3.91 23.76 -23.67
CA MET A 217 -4.14 23.06 -22.40
C MET A 217 -2.79 22.66 -21.82
N VAL A 218 -2.41 23.26 -20.69
CA VAL A 218 -1.21 22.84 -19.94
C VAL A 218 -1.66 21.93 -18.80
N PRO A 219 -1.43 20.61 -18.87
CA PRO A 219 -1.80 19.71 -17.78
C PRO A 219 -0.94 20.03 -16.56
N ILE A 220 -1.58 20.35 -15.44
CA ILE A 220 -0.89 20.41 -14.15
C ILE A 220 -0.74 18.96 -13.68
N THR A 221 0.47 18.43 -13.80
CA THR A 221 0.78 17.05 -13.42
C THR A 221 1.24 16.95 -11.96
N HIS A 222 1.06 15.78 -11.38
CA HIS A 222 1.40 15.41 -9.99
C HIS A 222 2.92 15.27 -9.72
N ALA A 223 3.76 16.13 -10.29
CA ALA A 223 5.22 16.00 -10.29
C ALA A 223 5.73 14.62 -10.77
N ASN A 224 7.00 14.52 -11.14
CA ASN A 224 7.66 13.24 -11.42
C ASN A 224 8.70 12.92 -10.35
N ALA A 225 9.27 11.71 -10.42
CA ALA A 225 10.29 11.27 -9.47
C ALA A 225 11.51 12.23 -9.42
N ALA A 226 11.92 12.78 -10.57
CA ALA A 226 13.05 13.72 -10.64
C ALA A 226 12.74 15.05 -9.95
N GLN A 227 11.47 15.44 -9.89
CA GLN A 227 11.00 16.60 -9.15
C GLN A 227 10.67 16.27 -7.69
N GLY A 228 10.95 15.06 -7.20
CA GLY A 228 10.70 14.62 -5.83
C GLY A 228 9.24 14.25 -5.52
N GLY A 229 8.37 14.20 -6.53
CA GLY A 229 6.96 13.79 -6.35
C GLY A 229 6.77 12.28 -6.45
N TYR A 230 5.97 11.71 -5.55
CA TYR A 230 5.68 10.28 -5.55
C TYR A 230 4.30 9.96 -4.95
N THR A 231 3.65 8.94 -5.49
CA THR A 231 2.41 8.35 -5.01
C THR A 231 2.72 7.00 -4.40
N ILE A 232 2.17 6.78 -3.20
CA ILE A 232 2.26 5.54 -2.46
C ILE A 232 0.91 4.87 -2.47
N ASN A 233 0.89 3.59 -2.84
CA ASN A 233 -0.22 2.70 -2.62
C ASN A 233 0.18 1.60 -1.65
N PHE A 234 -0.25 1.72 -0.40
CA PHE A 234 -0.05 0.70 0.63
C PHE A 234 -1.24 -0.27 0.60
N PHE A 235 -0.94 -1.56 0.47
CA PHE A 235 -1.96 -2.58 0.25
C PHE A 235 -2.53 -3.07 1.59
N ASN A 236 -3.84 -3.32 1.60
CA ASN A 236 -4.52 -3.99 2.69
C ASN A 236 -4.02 -5.44 2.82
N SER A 237 -3.84 -5.88 4.06
CA SER A 237 -3.54 -7.27 4.39
C SER A 237 -4.37 -7.73 5.58
N ARG A 238 -5.13 -8.81 5.37
CA ARG A 238 -6.14 -9.33 6.32
C ARG A 238 -6.04 -10.83 6.56
N ASP A 239 -5.69 -11.62 5.53
CA ASP A 239 -6.01 -13.06 5.57
C ASP A 239 -4.87 -13.95 6.09
N ASN A 240 -3.61 -13.58 5.88
CA ASN A 240 -2.47 -14.44 6.21
C ASN A 240 -1.42 -13.80 7.14
N TYR A 241 -1.55 -12.51 7.45
CA TYR A 241 -0.68 -11.70 8.33
C TYR A 241 0.83 -11.72 8.00
N ASN A 242 1.22 -12.44 6.95
CA ASN A 242 2.60 -12.71 6.59
C ASN A 242 3.09 -11.77 5.51
N TYR A 243 2.18 -11.07 4.81
CA TYR A 243 2.55 -10.21 3.71
C TYR A 243 1.91 -8.83 3.82
N VAL A 244 2.67 -7.82 3.44
CA VAL A 244 2.20 -6.44 3.26
C VAL A 244 2.83 -5.89 2.00
N GLY A 245 2.07 -5.13 1.21
CA GLY A 245 2.51 -4.62 -0.08
C GLY A 245 2.58 -3.11 -0.11
N LEU A 246 3.54 -2.58 -0.84
CA LEU A 246 3.70 -1.17 -1.10
C LEU A 246 4.05 -0.97 -2.57
N HIS A 247 3.38 -0.08 -3.27
CA HIS A 247 3.78 0.36 -4.60
C HIS A 247 4.12 1.85 -4.61
N VAL A 248 5.21 2.20 -5.30
CA VAL A 248 5.64 3.58 -5.52
C VAL A 248 5.57 3.90 -7.00
N LYS A 249 4.53 4.62 -7.41
CA LYS A 249 4.16 4.80 -8.82
C LYS A 249 5.25 5.46 -9.65
N GLN A 250 5.71 6.64 -9.24
CA GLN A 250 6.72 7.43 -9.97
C GLN A 250 8.09 6.76 -9.92
N GLY A 251 8.34 5.92 -8.91
CA GLY A 251 9.54 5.09 -8.81
C GLY A 251 9.51 3.84 -9.70
N ASN A 252 8.33 3.43 -10.17
CA ASN A 252 8.10 2.21 -10.95
C ASN A 252 8.64 0.94 -10.26
N PHE A 253 8.37 0.81 -8.96
CA PHE A 253 8.70 -0.39 -8.20
C PHE A 253 7.65 -0.67 -7.13
N GLY A 254 7.59 -1.94 -6.72
CA GLY A 254 6.84 -2.36 -5.55
C GLY A 254 7.72 -3.07 -4.53
N ILE A 255 7.27 -3.11 -3.28
CA ILE A 255 7.92 -3.82 -2.19
C ILE A 255 6.89 -4.74 -1.56
N VAL A 256 7.23 -6.03 -1.44
CA VAL A 256 6.48 -6.99 -0.64
C VAL A 256 7.26 -7.24 0.64
N PHE A 257 6.66 -6.91 1.77
CA PHE A 257 7.20 -7.26 3.08
C PHE A 257 6.70 -8.65 3.45
N GLU A 258 7.61 -9.59 3.64
CA GLU A 258 7.32 -11.00 3.96
C GLU A 258 7.80 -11.35 5.36
N ARG A 259 6.92 -11.93 6.16
CA ARG A 259 7.22 -12.47 7.47
C ARG A 259 8.01 -13.78 7.35
N LYS A 260 9.26 -13.79 7.78
CA LYS A 260 10.13 -14.98 7.70
C LYS A 260 10.19 -15.72 9.02
N ASN A 261 9.96 -17.03 8.99
CA ASN A 261 10.13 -17.93 10.15
C ASN A 261 9.43 -17.43 11.43
N HIS A 262 8.21 -16.88 11.31
CA HIS A 262 7.46 -16.24 12.42
C HIS A 262 8.11 -14.98 13.04
N GLY A 263 9.23 -14.48 12.50
CA GLY A 263 9.90 -13.25 12.91
C GLY A 263 9.28 -11.99 12.33
N LEU A 264 10.13 -11.05 11.91
CA LEU A 264 9.75 -9.76 11.31
C LEU A 264 9.40 -9.88 9.83
N LEU A 265 8.76 -8.83 9.30
CA LEU A 265 8.52 -8.68 7.87
C LEU A 265 9.71 -8.01 7.18
N TYR A 266 10.34 -8.73 6.24
CA TYR A 266 11.49 -8.26 5.46
C TYR A 266 11.08 -7.87 4.04
N PRO A 267 11.72 -6.84 3.45
CA PRO A 267 11.33 -6.30 2.17
C PRO A 267 11.86 -7.18 1.02
N HIS A 268 11.03 -7.35 0.01
CA HIS A 268 11.36 -7.94 -1.28
C HIS A 268 10.99 -6.93 -2.37
N LEU A 269 12.02 -6.36 -3.00
CA LEU A 269 11.85 -5.35 -4.04
C LEU A 269 11.47 -6.02 -5.38
N LEU A 270 10.43 -5.47 -6.01
CA LEU A 270 10.02 -5.78 -7.37
C LEU A 270 10.28 -4.53 -8.22
N GLU A 271 11.46 -4.49 -8.83
CA GLU A 271 11.89 -3.40 -9.70
C GLU A 271 11.12 -3.38 -11.02
N ASN A 272 11.08 -2.22 -11.68
CA ASN A 272 10.48 -2.04 -13.00
C ASN A 272 9.04 -2.56 -13.10
N THR A 273 8.29 -2.44 -12.01
CA THR A 273 6.94 -2.97 -11.89
C THR A 273 5.99 -1.81 -11.66
N ASP A 274 5.07 -1.59 -12.61
CA ASP A 274 4.04 -0.56 -12.45
C ASP A 274 2.92 -1.03 -11.50
N GLU A 275 1.93 -0.17 -11.24
CA GLU A 275 0.94 -0.43 -10.19
C GLU A 275 0.05 -1.63 -10.52
N LEU A 276 -0.36 -1.77 -11.78
CA LEU A 276 -1.21 -2.87 -12.24
C LEU A 276 -0.43 -4.18 -12.35
N ASP A 277 0.83 -4.14 -12.78
CA ASP A 277 1.69 -5.32 -12.81
C ASP A 277 2.02 -5.80 -11.39
N PHE A 278 2.26 -4.85 -10.47
CA PHE A 278 2.46 -5.17 -9.06
C PHE A 278 1.20 -5.80 -8.47
N LEU A 279 0.02 -5.23 -8.74
CA LEU A 279 -1.26 -5.80 -8.34
C LEU A 279 -1.41 -7.25 -8.81
N ASP A 280 -1.15 -7.51 -10.10
CA ASP A 280 -1.23 -8.86 -10.66
C ASP A 280 -0.22 -9.82 -10.00
N ALA A 281 0.99 -9.34 -9.70
CA ALA A 281 2.03 -10.14 -9.05
C ALA A 281 1.68 -10.51 -7.60
N VAL A 282 0.98 -9.63 -6.87
CA VAL A 282 0.76 -9.80 -5.42
C VAL A 282 -0.61 -10.36 -5.04
N LYS A 283 -1.63 -10.12 -5.86
CA LYS A 283 -3.01 -10.49 -5.56
C LYS A 283 -3.18 -11.98 -5.34
N GLU A 284 -2.80 -12.82 -6.30
CA GLU A 284 -3.00 -14.27 -6.21
C GLU A 284 -1.95 -14.93 -5.30
N LYS A 285 -0.70 -14.47 -5.39
CA LYS A 285 0.43 -15.06 -4.66
C LYS A 285 0.40 -14.74 -3.17
N TYR A 286 0.16 -13.49 -2.81
CA TYR A 286 0.28 -13.00 -1.43
C TYR A 286 -1.08 -12.67 -0.80
N LYS A 287 -2.18 -12.66 -1.57
CA LYS A 287 -3.54 -12.34 -1.10
C LYS A 287 -3.67 -10.96 -0.46
N ILE A 288 -2.93 -9.98 -1.00
CA ILE A 288 -2.99 -8.59 -0.57
C ILE A 288 -3.60 -7.73 -1.68
N TRP A 289 -4.31 -6.67 -1.28
CA TRP A 289 -5.15 -5.90 -2.19
C TRP A 289 -5.04 -4.40 -1.92
N PRO A 290 -4.97 -3.55 -2.95
CA PRO A 290 -4.90 -2.11 -2.75
C PRO A 290 -6.29 -1.57 -2.34
N SER A 291 -6.32 -0.41 -1.68
CA SER A 291 -7.59 0.30 -1.45
C SER A 291 -8.19 0.88 -2.73
N GLY A 292 -7.38 1.02 -3.78
CA GLY A 292 -7.73 1.45 -5.13
C GLY A 292 -6.47 1.56 -5.98
N THR A 293 -6.60 1.73 -7.29
CA THR A 293 -5.47 1.98 -8.19
C THR A 293 -5.54 3.40 -8.75
N THR A 294 -4.38 3.98 -9.03
CA THR A 294 -4.24 5.31 -9.66
C THR A 294 -3.86 5.25 -11.13
N GLN A 295 -3.46 4.08 -11.61
CA GLN A 295 -3.12 3.82 -12.99
C GLN A 295 -4.36 3.39 -13.76
N SER A 296 -4.66 4.11 -14.85
CA SER A 296 -5.77 3.77 -15.73
C SER A 296 -5.43 2.53 -16.54
N ALA A 297 -6.14 1.43 -16.29
CA ALA A 297 -6.05 0.22 -17.09
C ALA A 297 -6.43 0.49 -18.55
N THR A 298 -7.42 1.36 -18.78
CA THR A 298 -7.84 1.78 -20.13
C THR A 298 -6.68 2.45 -20.86
N GLU A 299 -5.96 3.37 -20.23
CA GLU A 299 -4.82 4.03 -20.88
C GLU A 299 -3.65 3.06 -21.08
N LYS A 300 -3.26 2.29 -20.05
CA LYS A 300 -2.14 1.34 -20.11
C LYS A 300 -2.34 0.32 -21.23
N PHE A 301 -3.40 -0.49 -21.12
CA PHE A 301 -3.64 -1.60 -22.03
C PHE A 301 -4.25 -1.13 -23.37
N GLY A 302 -4.99 -0.03 -23.36
CA GLY A 302 -5.56 0.55 -24.58
C GLY A 302 -4.48 1.11 -25.51
N ASN A 303 -3.55 1.91 -24.98
CA ASN A 303 -2.47 2.49 -25.77
C ASN A 303 -1.49 1.42 -26.27
N LEU A 304 -1.08 0.49 -25.40
CA LEU A 304 -0.17 -0.60 -25.78
C LEU A 304 -0.83 -1.56 -26.78
N GLY A 305 -2.10 -1.92 -26.58
CA GLY A 305 -2.85 -2.76 -27.50
C GLY A 305 -3.01 -2.10 -28.87
N LYS A 306 -3.28 -0.78 -28.90
CA LYS A 306 -3.32 -0.01 -30.14
C LYS A 306 -1.96 0.04 -30.84
N GLN A 307 -0.88 0.23 -30.09
CA GLN A 307 0.47 0.20 -30.66
C GLN A 307 0.78 -1.14 -31.35
N TYR A 308 0.46 -2.27 -30.71
CA TYR A 308 0.62 -3.58 -31.34
C TYR A 308 -0.29 -3.77 -32.56
N PHE A 309 -1.51 -3.25 -32.50
CA PHE A 309 -2.44 -3.25 -33.63
C PHE A 309 -1.88 -2.48 -34.82
N ASP A 310 -1.36 -1.26 -34.60
CA ASP A 310 -0.76 -0.41 -35.63
C ASP A 310 0.50 -1.08 -36.24
N GLN A 311 1.23 -1.88 -35.45
CA GLN A 311 2.33 -2.74 -35.89
C GLN A 311 1.87 -4.02 -36.60
N LYS A 312 0.55 -4.23 -36.75
CA LYS A 312 -0.08 -5.46 -37.29
C LYS A 312 0.24 -6.72 -36.48
N ASN A 313 0.70 -6.59 -35.24
CA ASN A 313 0.88 -7.69 -34.31
C ASN A 313 -0.42 -7.93 -33.54
N TYR A 314 -1.41 -8.48 -34.25
CA TYR A 314 -2.78 -8.63 -33.72
C TYR A 314 -2.86 -9.61 -32.54
N SER A 315 -2.01 -10.64 -32.48
CA SER A 315 -1.95 -11.55 -31.34
C SER A 315 -1.50 -10.83 -30.07
N ALA A 316 -0.42 -10.04 -30.13
CA ALA A 316 0.03 -9.26 -28.97
C ALA A 316 -0.99 -8.18 -28.57
N ALA A 317 -1.71 -7.60 -29.53
CA ALA A 317 -2.80 -6.68 -29.25
C ALA A 317 -3.94 -7.37 -28.48
N ILE A 318 -4.36 -8.56 -28.92
CA ILE A 318 -5.39 -9.36 -28.24
C ILE A 318 -4.95 -9.70 -26.81
N ASP A 319 -3.72 -10.18 -26.63
CA ASP A 319 -3.19 -10.52 -25.31
C ASP A 319 -3.17 -9.30 -24.38
N THR A 320 -2.75 -8.14 -24.91
CA THR A 320 -2.71 -6.88 -24.15
C THR A 320 -4.11 -6.42 -23.75
N TYR A 321 -5.05 -6.42 -24.70
CA TYR A 321 -6.44 -6.05 -24.40
C TYR A 321 -7.09 -7.01 -23.40
N SER A 322 -6.79 -8.31 -23.50
CA SER A 322 -7.30 -9.34 -22.60
C SER A 322 -6.76 -9.19 -21.18
N GLN A 323 -5.50 -8.75 -21.02
CA GLN A 323 -4.96 -8.37 -19.71
C GLN A 323 -5.71 -7.17 -19.13
N GLY A 324 -6.00 -6.15 -19.94
CA GLY A 324 -6.78 -4.99 -19.51
C GLY A 324 -8.18 -5.35 -18.99
N LEU A 325 -8.88 -6.28 -19.63
CA LEU A 325 -10.21 -6.73 -19.20
C LEU A 325 -10.29 -7.21 -17.73
N LYS A 326 -9.16 -7.64 -17.15
CA LYS A 326 -9.07 -8.06 -15.74
C LYS A 326 -9.26 -6.91 -14.75
N HIS A 327 -8.97 -5.69 -15.17
CA HIS A 327 -8.88 -4.48 -14.32
C HIS A 327 -9.99 -3.46 -14.58
N LEU A 328 -10.84 -3.68 -15.60
CA LEU A 328 -11.80 -2.69 -16.10
C LEU A 328 -13.21 -2.87 -15.52
N PHE A 329 -14.00 -1.79 -15.55
CA PHE A 329 -15.45 -1.82 -15.30
C PHE A 329 -16.26 -2.02 -16.60
N SER A 330 -17.56 -2.30 -16.47
CA SER A 330 -18.42 -2.76 -17.57
C SER A 330 -18.38 -1.88 -18.84
N GLY A 331 -18.44 -0.56 -18.69
CA GLY A 331 -18.44 0.37 -19.84
C GLY A 331 -17.12 0.37 -20.62
N GLU A 332 -15.99 0.27 -19.94
CA GLU A 332 -14.67 0.24 -20.57
C GLU A 332 -14.40 -1.12 -21.23
N LYS A 333 -14.85 -2.22 -20.60
CA LYS A 333 -14.74 -3.58 -21.16
C LYS A 333 -15.36 -3.69 -22.55
N ALA A 334 -16.46 -3.00 -22.82
CA ALA A 334 -17.10 -2.99 -24.14
C ALA A 334 -16.12 -2.57 -25.26
N THR A 335 -15.32 -1.52 -25.00
CA THR A 335 -14.30 -1.04 -25.95
C THR A 335 -13.22 -2.09 -26.19
N PHE A 336 -12.74 -2.75 -25.14
CA PHE A 336 -11.68 -3.76 -25.26
C PHE A 336 -12.17 -5.01 -25.99
N TYR A 337 -13.37 -5.52 -25.70
CA TYR A 337 -13.98 -6.61 -26.46
C TYR A 337 -14.13 -6.25 -27.94
N PHE A 338 -14.54 -5.02 -28.24
CA PHE A 338 -14.66 -4.53 -29.60
C PHE A 338 -13.31 -4.52 -30.33
N ASN A 339 -12.24 -4.04 -29.67
CA ASN A 339 -10.90 -4.02 -30.24
C ASN A 339 -10.32 -5.43 -30.44
N ILE A 340 -10.58 -6.36 -29.51
CA ILE A 340 -10.22 -7.79 -29.65
C ILE A 340 -10.92 -8.38 -30.88
N ALA A 341 -12.21 -8.12 -31.08
CA ALA A 341 -12.95 -8.60 -32.23
C ALA A 341 -12.34 -8.13 -33.56
N ILE A 342 -11.95 -6.85 -33.65
CA ILE A 342 -11.25 -6.32 -34.83
C ILE A 342 -9.93 -7.06 -35.06
N CYS A 343 -9.13 -7.28 -34.02
CA CYS A 343 -7.88 -8.04 -34.13
C CYS A 343 -8.13 -9.47 -34.63
N GLN A 344 -9.17 -10.14 -34.14
CA GLN A 344 -9.53 -11.50 -34.57
C GLN A 344 -9.95 -11.56 -36.05
N ILE A 345 -10.61 -10.50 -36.57
CA ILE A 345 -10.92 -10.38 -38.01
C ILE A 345 -9.64 -10.35 -38.84
N HIS A 346 -8.65 -9.56 -38.42
CA HIS A 346 -7.35 -9.48 -39.09
C HIS A 346 -6.57 -10.79 -39.03
N LEU A 347 -6.78 -11.61 -37.99
CA LEU A 347 -6.26 -12.97 -37.88
C LEU A 347 -7.12 -14.03 -38.59
N ASN A 348 -8.15 -13.62 -39.32
CA ASN A 348 -9.10 -14.51 -40.01
C ASN A 348 -9.92 -15.44 -39.09
N ASN A 349 -9.96 -15.16 -37.79
CA ASN A 349 -10.74 -15.92 -36.81
C ASN A 349 -12.12 -15.28 -36.60
N ILE A 350 -12.98 -15.44 -37.61
CA ILE A 350 -14.32 -14.85 -37.64
C ILE A 350 -15.23 -15.34 -36.50
N PRO A 351 -15.25 -16.63 -36.11
CA PRO A 351 -16.07 -17.08 -34.99
C PRO A 351 -15.76 -16.32 -33.69
N SER A 352 -14.48 -16.20 -33.33
CA SER A 352 -14.08 -15.46 -32.12
C SER A 352 -14.37 -13.96 -32.22
N ALA A 353 -14.30 -13.37 -33.42
CA ALA A 353 -14.68 -11.97 -33.60
C ALA A 353 -16.16 -11.72 -33.31
N ILE A 354 -17.05 -12.61 -33.76
CA ILE A 354 -18.50 -12.52 -33.50
C ILE A 354 -18.80 -12.62 -32.00
N GLU A 355 -18.15 -13.55 -31.31
CA GLU A 355 -18.30 -13.71 -29.86
C GLU A 355 -17.88 -12.44 -29.12
N ASN A 356 -16.71 -11.88 -29.43
CA ASN A 356 -16.22 -10.67 -28.78
C ASN A 356 -17.08 -9.44 -29.11
N PHE A 357 -17.59 -9.29 -30.33
CA PHE A 357 -18.56 -8.23 -30.64
C PHE A 357 -19.88 -8.41 -29.88
N SER A 358 -20.35 -9.65 -29.70
CA SER A 358 -21.54 -9.94 -28.90
C SER A 358 -21.35 -9.50 -27.45
N GLU A 359 -20.21 -9.81 -26.83
CA GLU A 359 -19.88 -9.34 -25.48
C GLU A 359 -19.79 -7.81 -25.40
N ALA A 360 -19.17 -7.17 -26.39
CA ALA A 360 -19.11 -5.70 -26.45
C ALA A 360 -20.51 -5.07 -26.52
N VAL A 361 -21.42 -5.62 -27.32
CA VAL A 361 -22.80 -5.11 -27.49
C VAL A 361 -23.66 -5.38 -26.26
N LYS A 362 -23.47 -6.50 -25.56
CA LYS A 362 -24.15 -6.77 -24.28
C LYS A 362 -23.80 -5.70 -23.24
N LEU A 363 -22.55 -5.24 -23.22
CA LEU A 363 -22.07 -4.22 -22.27
C LEU A 363 -22.41 -2.79 -22.71
N ASP A 364 -22.40 -2.50 -24.02
CA ASP A 364 -22.77 -1.22 -24.60
C ASP A 364 -23.60 -1.43 -25.89
N PRO A 365 -24.95 -1.43 -25.78
CA PRO A 365 -25.84 -1.66 -26.92
C PRO A 365 -25.66 -0.68 -28.09
N ASN A 366 -25.11 0.52 -27.85
CA ASN A 366 -24.87 1.50 -28.91
C ASN A 366 -23.86 1.01 -29.96
N ARG A 367 -23.01 0.04 -29.60
CA ARG A 367 -22.03 -0.58 -30.50
C ARG A 367 -22.63 -1.55 -31.51
N GLN A 368 -23.90 -1.94 -31.36
CA GLN A 368 -24.54 -2.93 -32.23
C GLN A 368 -24.51 -2.52 -33.71
N ARG A 369 -24.80 -1.25 -33.99
CA ARG A 369 -24.82 -0.73 -35.36
C ARG A 369 -23.42 -0.74 -35.98
N GLU A 370 -22.40 -0.44 -35.19
CA GLU A 370 -21.00 -0.43 -35.62
C GLU A 370 -20.51 -1.86 -35.91
N ALA A 371 -20.69 -2.79 -34.96
CA ALA A 371 -20.32 -4.20 -35.11
C ALA A 371 -20.97 -4.84 -36.34
N THR A 372 -22.27 -4.59 -36.55
CA THR A 372 -23.02 -5.13 -37.71
C THR A 372 -22.43 -4.66 -39.04
N LYS A 373 -22.08 -3.36 -39.15
CA LYS A 373 -21.48 -2.80 -40.37
C LYS A 373 -20.12 -3.42 -40.67
N ILE A 374 -19.27 -3.57 -39.66
CA ILE A 374 -17.94 -4.19 -39.83
C ILE A 374 -18.09 -5.63 -40.31
N MET A 375 -18.95 -6.43 -39.66
CA MET A 375 -19.16 -7.83 -40.05
C MET A 375 -19.73 -7.99 -41.46
N GLN A 376 -20.70 -7.15 -41.84
CA GLN A 376 -21.24 -7.15 -43.22
C GLN A 376 -20.15 -6.86 -44.25
N SER A 377 -19.28 -5.87 -43.98
CA SER A 377 -18.14 -5.57 -44.85
C SER A 377 -17.22 -6.78 -45.00
N VAL A 378 -16.86 -7.45 -43.90
CA VAL A 378 -15.97 -8.62 -43.89
C VAL A 378 -16.56 -9.80 -44.68
N PHE A 379 -17.87 -10.06 -44.56
CA PHE A 379 -18.52 -11.12 -45.34
C PHE A 379 -18.67 -10.76 -46.82
N SER A 380 -18.88 -9.47 -47.14
CA SER A 380 -18.98 -9.01 -48.52
C SER A 380 -17.66 -9.04 -49.28
N SER A 381 -16.53 -8.80 -48.61
CA SER A 381 -15.19 -8.82 -49.21
C SER A 381 -14.60 -10.23 -49.38
N ARG A 382 -15.31 -11.27 -48.93
CA ARG A 382 -14.90 -12.68 -49.01
C ARG A 382 -15.66 -13.47 -50.08
N LYS A 383 -16.62 -12.85 -50.74
CA LYS A 383 -17.26 -13.34 -51.98
C LYS A 383 -16.46 -12.84 -53.16
#